data_AF-A0A511F9R9-F1
#
_entry.id   AF-A0A511F9R9-F1
#
_cell.length_a   1.000
_cell.length_b   1.000
_cell.length_c   1.000
_cell.angle_alpha   90.00
_cell.angle_beta   90.00
_cell.angle_gamma   90.00
#
_symmetry.space_group_name_H-M   'P 1'
#
loop_
_entity.id
_entity.type
_entity.pdbx_description
1 polymer ?
#
loop_
_entity_poly.entity_id
_entity_poly.type
_entity_poly.pdbx_seq_one_letter_code
_entity_poly.pdbx_strand_id
1 'polypeptide(L)'
;MPHHDELPRLTALDDATLARARTVTVHSPDSSREGDLVWTLTVSDGAGTPLGRDRLTAPDWPTPLGDLIAPHLDVAGLRVVGRWRTDLGDDDLPRHAARVEPGG
;
A
#
# COMPACT_ATOMS: atom_id res chain seq x y z
N MET A 1 0.01 -11.63 -23.33
CA MET A 1 -0.65 -11.39 -22.04
C MET A 1 0.36 -11.73 -20.95
N PRO A 2 1.23 -10.79 -20.54
CA PRO A 2 2.21 -11.07 -19.50
C PRO A 2 1.45 -11.45 -18.22
N HIS A 3 1.82 -12.58 -17.62
CA HIS A 3 1.40 -12.91 -16.26
C HIS A 3 1.88 -11.77 -15.38
N HIS A 4 0.96 -10.97 -14.84
CA HIS A 4 1.26 -10.16 -13.68
C HIS A 4 1.70 -11.15 -12.61
N ASP A 5 2.99 -11.25 -12.32
CA ASP A 5 3.46 -11.94 -11.13
C ASP A 5 2.62 -11.41 -9.96
N GLU A 6 1.81 -12.30 -9.39
CA GLU A 6 0.91 -11.95 -8.33
C GLU A 6 1.77 -11.71 -7.09
N LEU A 7 2.11 -10.45 -6.85
CA LEU A 7 2.86 -10.05 -5.65
C LEU A 7 2.24 -10.71 -4.42
N PRO A 8 3.06 -11.26 -3.51
CA PRO A 8 2.54 -11.89 -2.31
C PRO A 8 1.75 -10.89 -1.48
N ARG A 9 0.77 -11.38 -0.73
CA ARG A 9 0.07 -10.57 0.28
C ARG A 9 1.06 -10.09 1.34
N LEU A 10 0.80 -8.93 1.93
CA LEU A 10 1.71 -8.37 2.93
C LEU A 10 1.90 -9.31 4.13
N THR A 11 0.83 -10.02 4.52
CA THR A 11 0.85 -10.99 5.61
C THR A 11 1.62 -12.28 5.31
N ALA A 12 2.05 -12.48 4.06
CA ALA A 12 2.83 -13.63 3.63
C ALA A 12 4.32 -13.32 3.45
N LEU A 13 4.74 -12.08 3.72
CA LEU A 13 6.15 -11.68 3.66
C LEU A 13 6.93 -12.28 4.84
N ASP A 14 8.12 -12.80 4.55
CA ASP A 14 9.05 -13.24 5.59
C ASP A 14 9.82 -12.06 6.21
N ASP A 15 10.44 -12.30 7.37
CA ASP A 15 11.18 -11.29 8.12
C ASP A 15 12.30 -10.64 7.30
N ALA A 16 12.97 -11.42 6.43
CA ALA A 16 14.05 -10.93 5.58
C ALA A 16 13.53 -9.94 4.53
N THR A 17 12.34 -10.20 3.99
CA THR A 17 11.65 -9.32 3.05
C THR A 17 11.11 -8.08 3.75
N LEU A 18 10.49 -8.24 4.93
CA LEU A 18 10.01 -7.13 5.75
C LEU A 18 11.15 -6.17 6.16
N ALA A 19 12.33 -6.69 6.49
CA ALA A 19 13.51 -5.88 6.82
C ALA A 19 13.95 -4.95 5.67
N ARG A 20 13.59 -5.28 4.42
CA ARG A 20 13.86 -4.47 3.23
C ARG A 20 12.79 -3.43 2.94
N ALA A 21 11.60 -3.52 3.54
CA ALA A 21 10.50 -2.59 3.30
C ALA A 21 10.89 -1.15 3.68
N ARG A 22 10.61 -0.20 2.78
CA ARG A 22 10.93 1.22 2.99
C ARG A 22 9.77 2.15 2.72
N THR A 23 8.91 1.81 1.78
CA THR A 23 7.79 2.67 1.38
C THR A 23 6.53 1.83 1.25
N VAL A 24 5.41 2.38 1.71
CA VAL A 24 4.07 1.93 1.34
C VAL A 24 3.48 2.96 0.38
N THR A 25 2.90 2.49 -0.72
CA THR A 25 2.15 3.29 -1.67
C THR A 25 0.72 2.78 -1.73
N VAL A 26 -0.23 3.70 -1.71
CA VAL A 26 -1.67 3.46 -1.70
C VAL A 26 -2.26 4.16 -2.90
N HIS A 27 -2.86 3.36 -3.75
CA HIS A 27 -3.56 3.83 -4.93
C HIS A 27 -5.03 3.95 -4.57
N SER A 28 -5.58 5.15 -4.64
CA SER A 28 -7.03 5.34 -4.52
C SER A 28 -7.72 4.73 -5.75
N PRO A 29 -8.92 4.18 -5.58
CA PRO A 29 -9.70 3.62 -6.67
C PRO A 29 -10.09 4.72 -7.66
N ASP A 30 -10.26 4.31 -8.91
CA ASP A 30 -10.75 5.21 -9.95
C ASP A 30 -12.27 5.37 -9.80
N SER A 31 -12.70 6.41 -9.09
CA SER A 31 -14.13 6.68 -8.88
C SER A 31 -14.90 6.99 -10.17
N SER A 32 -14.21 7.21 -11.30
CA SER A 32 -14.85 7.37 -12.61
C SER A 32 -15.25 6.02 -13.23
N ARG A 33 -14.72 4.91 -12.74
CA ARG A 33 -15.07 3.55 -13.15
C ARG A 33 -16.14 2.99 -12.24
N GLU A 34 -17.29 2.69 -12.84
CA GLU A 34 -18.40 2.09 -12.12
C GLU A 34 -17.97 0.77 -11.45
N GLY A 35 -18.08 0.72 -10.11
CA GLY A 35 -17.72 -0.45 -9.30
C GLY A 35 -16.26 -0.55 -8.88
N ASP A 36 -15.38 0.39 -9.27
CA ASP A 36 -14.01 0.41 -8.74
C ASP A 36 -14.00 1.10 -7.37
N LEU A 37 -14.02 0.27 -6.33
CA LEU A 37 -13.95 0.67 -4.92
C LEU A 37 -12.72 0.06 -4.25
N VAL A 38 -11.72 -0.41 -5.01
CA VAL A 38 -10.61 -1.17 -4.43
C VAL A 38 -9.36 -0.31 -4.35
N TRP A 39 -8.92 -0.02 -3.14
CA TRP A 39 -7.62 0.60 -2.91
C TRP A 39 -6.56 -0.49 -3.00
N THR A 40 -5.44 -0.17 -3.65
CA THR A 40 -4.30 -1.08 -3.75
C THR A 40 -3.15 -0.57 -2.89
N LEU A 41 -2.71 -1.41 -1.97
CA LEU A 41 -1.56 -1.18 -1.11
C LEU A 41 -0.35 -1.93 -1.66
N THR A 42 0.76 -1.24 -1.89
CA THR A 42 2.02 -1.86 -2.31
C THR A 42 3.15 -1.46 -1.39
N VAL A 43 3.83 -2.44 -0.80
CA VAL A 43 5.06 -2.21 -0.03
C VAL A 43 6.25 -2.44 -0.94
N SER A 44 7.20 -1.51 -0.92
CA SER A 44 8.41 -1.55 -1.76
C SER A 44 9.68 -1.37 -0.94
N ASP A 45 10.80 -1.86 -1.48
CA ASP A 45 12.12 -1.62 -0.91
C ASP A 45 12.69 -0.22 -1.22
N GLY A 46 13.91 0.04 -0.77
CA GLY A 46 14.59 1.33 -0.96
C GLY A 46 14.91 1.68 -2.42
N ALA A 47 14.85 0.72 -3.33
CA ALA A 47 15.02 0.93 -4.77
C ALA A 47 13.66 1.10 -5.48
N GLY A 48 12.54 1.02 -4.76
CA GLY A 48 11.19 1.04 -5.33
C GLY A 48 10.74 -0.31 -5.89
N THR A 49 11.44 -1.41 -5.57
CA THR A 49 11.02 -2.74 -6.01
C THR A 49 9.84 -3.21 -5.18
N PRO A 50 8.71 -3.60 -5.78
CA PRO A 50 7.55 -4.07 -5.03
C PRO A 50 7.87 -5.41 -4.36
N LEU A 51 7.58 -5.50 -3.06
CA LEU A 51 7.80 -6.69 -2.24
C LEU A 51 6.51 -7.46 -2.00
N GLY A 52 5.40 -6.74 -1.82
CA GLY A 52 4.09 -7.34 -1.58
C GLY A 52 2.96 -6.36 -1.82
N ARG A 53 1.74 -6.90 -1.94
CA ARG A 53 0.55 -6.12 -2.28
C ARG A 53 -0.70 -6.65 -1.61
N ASP A 54 -1.49 -5.72 -1.08
CA ASP A 54 -2.84 -5.98 -0.58
C ASP A 54 -3.87 -5.15 -1.34
N ARG A 55 -5.12 -5.62 -1.32
CA ARG A 55 -6.29 -4.92 -1.84
C ARG A 55 -7.31 -4.79 -0.73
N LEU A 56 -7.89 -3.61 -0.59
CA LEU A 56 -8.89 -3.30 0.42
C LEU A 56 -10.04 -2.54 -0.22
N THR A 57 -11.23 -2.69 0.36
CA THR A 57 -12.40 -1.94 -0.08
C THR A 57 -12.34 -0.52 0.47
N ALA A 58 -12.68 0.46 -0.36
CA ALA A 58 -12.86 1.84 0.03
C ALA A 58 -13.96 1.94 1.09
N PRO A 59 -13.72 2.62 2.22
CA PRO A 59 -14.79 2.91 3.15
C PRO A 59 -15.80 3.87 2.52
N ASP A 60 -17.08 3.71 2.85
CA ASP A 60 -18.19 4.58 2.44
C ASP A 60 -18.33 5.84 3.31
N TRP A 61 -17.46 6.02 4.30
CA TRP A 61 -17.36 7.20 5.16
C TRP A 61 -15.94 7.79 5.17
N PRO A 62 -15.78 9.11 5.41
CA PRO A 62 -14.47 9.74 5.46
C PRO A 62 -13.64 9.19 6.63
N THR A 63 -12.58 8.46 6.31
CA THR A 63 -11.62 7.91 7.28
C THR A 63 -10.22 8.45 6.96
N PRO A 64 -9.44 8.91 7.95
CA PRO A 64 -8.05 9.26 7.72
C PRO A 64 -7.29 8.06 7.13
N LEU A 65 -6.57 8.28 6.04
CA LEU A 65 -5.79 7.23 5.35
C LEU A 65 -4.90 6.43 6.32
N GLY A 66 -4.22 7.11 7.25
CA GLY A 66 -3.35 6.45 8.22
C GLY A 66 -4.08 5.39 9.04
N ASP A 67 -5.31 5.68 9.47
CA ASP A 67 -6.12 4.79 10.31
C ASP A 67 -6.67 3.61 9.49
N LEU A 68 -6.96 3.83 8.21
CA LEU A 68 -7.39 2.77 7.30
C LEU A 68 -6.25 1.77 7.00
N ILE A 69 -5.03 2.28 6.88
CA ILE A 69 -3.88 1.48 6.42
C ILE A 69 -3.10 0.83 7.57
N ALA A 70 -3.05 1.46 8.74
CA ALA A 70 -2.30 0.95 9.88
C ALA A 70 -2.60 -0.53 10.21
N PRO A 71 -3.87 -0.99 10.27
CA PRO A 71 -4.17 -2.39 10.60
C PRO A 71 -3.55 -3.40 9.62
N HIS A 72 -3.49 -3.07 8.33
CA HIS A 72 -2.91 -3.93 7.31
C HIS A 72 -1.39 -4.03 7.44
N LEU A 73 -0.73 -2.93 7.78
CA LEU A 73 0.70 -2.90 8.01
C LEU A 73 1.06 -3.59 9.33
N ASP A 74 0.30 -3.34 10.39
CA ASP A 74 0.52 -3.93 11.72
C ASP A 74 0.45 -5.47 11.66
N VAL A 75 -0.55 -6.02 10.95
CA VAL A 75 -0.65 -7.48 10.75
C VAL A 75 0.54 -8.03 9.95
N ALA A 76 1.12 -7.24 9.06
CA ALA A 76 2.32 -7.60 8.31
C ALA A 76 3.63 -7.32 9.09
N GLY A 77 3.57 -6.82 10.33
CA GLY A 77 4.76 -6.46 11.11
C GLY A 77 5.46 -5.19 10.62
N LEU A 78 4.72 -4.27 9.99
CA LEU A 78 5.22 -2.98 9.51
C LEU A 78 4.48 -1.84 10.22
N ARG A 79 5.15 -0.69 10.33
CA ARG A 79 4.54 0.56 10.78
C ARG A 79 4.92 1.73 9.89
N VAL A 80 4.03 2.71 9.77
CA VAL A 80 4.33 3.98 9.09
C VAL A 80 5.23 4.84 9.96
N VAL A 81 6.24 5.46 9.35
CA VAL A 81 7.08 6.48 9.98
C VAL A 81 7.08 7.77 9.18
N GLY A 82 6.86 8.88 9.90
CA GLY A 82 6.78 10.20 9.30
C GLY A 82 5.39 10.52 8.74
N ARG A 83 5.36 11.41 7.75
CA ARG A 83 4.10 11.93 7.17
C ARG A 83 3.79 11.24 5.85
N TRP A 84 2.49 11.06 5.61
CA TRP A 84 1.97 10.74 4.29
C TRP A 84 2.22 11.89 3.32
N ARG A 85 2.58 11.52 2.10
CA ARG A 85 2.66 12.40 0.93
C ARG A 85 1.58 11.97 -0.04
N THR A 86 0.99 12.95 -0.72
CA THR A 86 0.02 12.71 -1.80
C THR A 86 0.58 13.31 -3.06
N ASP A 87 0.75 12.47 -4.07
CA ASP A 87 1.14 12.86 -5.41
C ASP A 87 0.04 12.39 -6.38
N LEU A 88 -0.03 12.95 -7.58
CA LEU A 88 -0.89 12.45 -8.65
C LEU A 88 -0.09 11.43 -9.48
N GLY A 89 -0.68 10.29 -9.78
CA GLY A 89 -0.12 9.35 -10.74
C GLY A 89 -0.21 9.86 -12.17
N ASP A 90 0.42 9.14 -13.11
CA ASP A 90 0.30 9.42 -14.55
C ASP A 90 -1.14 9.28 -15.08
N ASP A 91 -2.00 8.64 -14.29
CA ASP A 91 -3.43 8.46 -14.48
C ASP A 91 -4.29 9.58 -13.86
N ASP A 92 -3.65 10.65 -13.35
CA ASP A 92 -4.27 11.72 -12.57
C ASP A 92 -5.01 11.23 -11.31
N LEU A 93 -4.76 9.98 -10.87
CA LEU A 93 -5.34 9.43 -9.66
C LEU A 93 -4.43 9.71 -8.45
N PRO A 94 -5.00 10.05 -7.29
CA PRO A 94 -4.24 10.22 -6.06
C PRO A 94 -3.44 8.96 -5.69
N ARG A 95 -2.15 9.18 -5.40
CA ARG A 95 -1.25 8.17 -4.85
C ARG A 95 -0.71 8.69 -3.54
N HIS A 96 -0.99 7.95 -2.49
CA HIS A 96 -0.51 8.28 -1.17
C HIS A 96 0.67 7.41 -0.81
N ALA A 97 1.78 8.01 -0.41
CA ALA A 97 2.98 7.29 -0.04
C ALA A 97 3.46 7.70 1.35
N ALA A 98 3.96 6.74 2.11
CA ALA A 98 4.64 6.99 3.37
C ALA A 98 5.82 6.04 3.55
N ARG A 99 6.77 6.45 4.36
CA ARG A 99 7.88 5.58 4.75
C ARG A 99 7.36 4.55 5.76
N VAL A 100 7.87 3.32 5.65
CA VAL A 100 7.59 2.23 6.60
C VAL A 100 8.88 1.65 7.15
N GLU A 101 8.75 0.98 8.29
CA GLU A 101 9.80 0.15 8.89
C GLU A 101 9.16 -1.04 9.63
N PRO A 102 9.92 -2.10 9.93
CA PRO A 102 9.44 -3.18 10.78
C PRO A 102 8.94 -2.68 12.13
N GLY A 103 7.74 -3.08 12.52
CA GLY A 103 7.20 -2.91 13.87
C GLY A 103 7.80 -3.99 14.76
N GLY A 104 8.78 -3.61 15.59
CA GLY A 104 9.52 -4.55 16.44
C GLY A 104 8.71 -5.25 17.52
#